data_AF-A0A3B9TCW4-F1
#
_entry.id   AF-A0A3B9TCW4-F1
#
_cell.length_a   1.000
_cell.length_b   1.000
_cell.length_c   1.000
_cell.angle_alpha   90.00
_cell.angle_beta   90.00
_cell.angle_gamma   90.00
#
_symmetry.space_group_name_H-M   'P 1'
#
loop_
_entity.id
_entity.type
_entity.pdbx_description
1 polymer ?
#
loop_
_entity_poly.entity_id
_entity_poly.type
_entity_poly.pdbx_seq_one_letter_code
_entity_poly.pdbx_strand_id
1 'polypeptide(L)'
;MLDLCDKMGLLVFEEIFDKYDNKADILDTTNFEDFAERNIRNFIQRDRNHPSVFIWSVGNEIGDVQWNIDSGFYKLQTMLKFVKEFDPTRPTTLVCDSYESAQLRHFDFYDIHSWNYGRRYRLARELEPNKSVIISESASTLSTRGFYEFPLPEQKTDFTKSLQVSSYDFHAPEWAELADDDFMWQQQEPYIAGEFIWTGFDYLGEPAPYTNQWVKENGLTDKEASRSSY
;
A
#
# COMPACT_ATOMS: atom_id res chain seq x y z
N MET A 1 7.78 18.02 -1.32
CA MET A 1 7.32 17.00 -2.28
C MET A 1 6.09 17.51 -3.01
N LEU A 2 5.00 17.85 -2.32
CA LEU A 2 3.76 18.37 -2.94
C LEU A 2 3.97 19.61 -3.85
N ASP A 3 4.79 20.59 -3.43
CA ASP A 3 5.16 21.73 -4.29
C ASP A 3 5.74 21.33 -5.68
N LEU A 4 6.43 20.19 -5.75
CA LEU A 4 6.99 19.68 -6.99
C LEU A 4 5.90 18.97 -7.82
N CYS A 5 5.06 18.17 -7.17
CA CYS A 5 3.91 17.52 -7.82
C CYS A 5 2.96 18.54 -8.44
N ASP A 6 2.65 19.62 -7.72
CA ASP A 6 1.85 20.74 -8.23
C ASP A 6 2.45 21.36 -9.49
N LYS A 7 3.78 21.58 -9.50
CA LYS A 7 4.48 22.19 -10.64
C LYS A 7 4.60 21.25 -11.83
N MET A 8 4.75 19.95 -11.57
CA MET A 8 4.97 18.94 -12.60
C MET A 8 3.66 18.35 -13.15
N GLY A 9 2.53 18.59 -12.48
CA GLY A 9 1.24 17.99 -12.86
C GLY A 9 1.15 16.51 -12.49
N LEU A 10 1.73 16.13 -11.34
CA LEU A 10 1.64 14.77 -10.80
C LEU A 10 0.54 14.72 -9.74
N LEU A 11 -0.37 13.75 -9.85
CA LEU A 11 -1.41 13.52 -8.86
C LEU A 11 -0.85 12.77 -7.64
N VAL A 12 -1.32 13.12 -6.45
CA VAL A 12 -0.87 12.55 -5.17
C VAL A 12 -2.06 11.93 -4.43
N PHE A 13 -1.97 10.62 -4.24
CA PHE A 13 -2.81 9.88 -3.30
C PHE A 13 -2.10 9.96 -1.95
N GLU A 14 -2.57 10.84 -1.07
CA GLU A 14 -1.84 11.15 0.16
C GLU A 14 -2.35 10.31 1.34
N GLU A 15 -1.42 9.62 2.00
CA GLU A 15 -1.70 8.70 3.09
C GLU A 15 -1.04 9.15 4.40
N ILE A 16 -1.78 9.03 5.50
CA ILE A 16 -1.30 9.51 6.81
C ILE A 16 -0.68 8.40 7.69
N PHE A 17 -1.13 7.15 7.62
CA PHE A 17 -0.74 6.12 8.61
C PHE A 17 -0.50 4.74 8.01
N ASP A 18 0.58 4.07 8.45
CA ASP A 18 0.82 2.65 8.18
C ASP A 18 0.05 1.74 9.15
N LYS A 19 -0.06 2.07 10.44
CA LYS A 19 -0.75 1.24 11.44
C LYS A 19 -1.46 2.08 12.50
N TYR A 20 -2.48 1.52 13.15
CA TYR A 20 -3.22 2.13 14.27
C TYR A 20 -2.84 1.52 15.62
N ASP A 21 -1.55 1.29 15.82
CA ASP A 21 -1.00 0.65 17.02
C ASP A 21 0.19 1.45 17.58
N ASN A 22 0.95 0.83 18.47
CA ASN A 22 2.13 1.42 19.10
C ASN A 22 3.17 1.94 18.09
N LYS A 23 3.19 1.48 16.83
CA LYS A 23 4.09 2.02 15.78
C LYS A 23 3.73 3.45 15.39
N ALA A 24 2.47 3.84 15.60
CA ALA A 24 1.98 5.20 15.41
C ALA A 24 1.83 5.97 16.73
N ASP A 25 2.48 5.51 17.81
CA ASP A 25 2.36 6.06 19.17
C ASP A 25 0.92 6.02 19.73
N ILE A 26 0.10 5.08 19.25
CA ILE A 26 -1.23 4.79 19.81
C ILE A 26 -1.05 3.68 20.85
N LEU A 27 -1.04 4.07 22.13
CA LEU A 27 -0.92 3.18 23.28
C LEU A 27 -2.29 2.95 23.93
N ASP A 28 -2.39 1.97 24.84
CA ASP A 28 -3.60 1.70 25.63
C ASP A 28 -4.11 2.91 26.45
N THR A 29 -3.23 3.87 26.72
CA THR A 29 -3.54 5.11 27.44
C THR A 29 -3.86 6.29 26.52
N THR A 30 -3.72 6.13 25.20
CA THR A 30 -3.98 7.18 24.23
C THR A 30 -5.48 7.39 24.07
N ASN A 31 -5.95 8.62 24.24
CA ASN A 31 -7.29 8.99 23.77
C ASN A 31 -7.25 9.03 22.23
N PHE A 32 -7.88 8.03 21.60
CA PHE A 32 -7.84 7.88 20.16
C PHE A 32 -8.49 9.06 19.41
N GLU A 33 -9.57 9.65 19.94
CA GLU A 33 -10.22 10.80 19.28
C GLU A 33 -9.29 12.02 19.28
N ASP A 34 -8.69 12.35 20.43
CA ASP A 34 -7.75 13.47 20.54
C ASP A 34 -6.51 13.25 19.64
N PHE A 35 -6.02 12.00 19.58
CA PHE A 35 -4.92 11.61 18.70
C PHE A 35 -5.30 11.78 17.23
N ALA A 36 -6.45 11.24 16.82
CA ALA A 36 -6.94 11.28 15.45
C ALA A 36 -7.17 12.72 15.00
N GLU A 37 -7.87 13.52 15.81
CA GLU A 37 -8.15 14.92 15.52
C GLU A 37 -6.86 15.70 15.31
N ARG A 38 -5.90 15.59 16.24
CA ARG A 38 -4.64 16.32 16.18
C ARG A 38 -3.87 16.00 14.91
N ASN A 39 -3.69 14.72 14.60
CA ASN A 39 -2.87 14.28 13.48
C ASN A 39 -3.56 14.58 12.14
N ILE A 40 -4.85 14.26 12.00
CA ILE A 40 -5.62 14.52 10.78
C ILE A 40 -5.75 16.02 10.53
N ARG A 41 -5.99 16.84 11.57
CA ARG A 41 -6.01 18.30 11.43
C ARG A 41 -4.70 18.82 10.84
N ASN A 42 -3.56 18.40 11.41
CA ASN A 42 -2.25 18.88 10.96
C ASN A 42 -1.95 18.44 9.53
N PHE A 43 -2.23 17.18 9.19
CA PHE A 43 -2.06 16.63 7.85
C PHE A 43 -2.93 17.35 6.83
N ILE A 44 -4.24 17.37 7.03
CA ILE A 44 -5.18 17.97 6.07
C ILE A 44 -5.01 19.48 5.96
N GLN A 45 -4.86 20.21 7.07
CA GLN A 45 -4.73 21.67 7.00
C GLN A 45 -3.43 22.12 6.33
N ARG A 46 -2.35 21.32 6.44
CA ARG A 46 -1.10 21.56 5.73
C ARG A 46 -1.32 21.46 4.22
N ASP A 47 -2.04 20.42 3.76
CA ASP A 47 -1.95 20.01 2.37
C ASP A 47 -3.21 20.21 1.51
N ARG A 48 -4.38 20.50 2.11
CA ARG A 48 -5.67 20.64 1.38
C ARG A 48 -5.70 21.69 0.27
N ASN A 49 -4.73 22.60 0.21
CA ASN A 49 -4.62 23.60 -0.85
C ASN A 49 -3.69 23.18 -2.01
N HIS A 50 -3.04 22.02 -1.92
CA HIS A 50 -2.26 21.46 -3.02
C HIS A 50 -3.21 20.87 -4.08
N PRO A 51 -3.21 21.38 -5.33
CA PRO A 51 -4.01 20.81 -6.41
C PRO A 51 -3.54 19.40 -6.82
N SER A 52 -2.29 19.01 -6.52
CA SER A 52 -1.82 17.65 -6.78
C SER A 52 -2.56 16.61 -5.97
N VAL A 53 -2.96 16.93 -4.73
CA VAL A 53 -3.61 15.96 -3.85
C VAL A 53 -5.04 15.73 -4.34
N PHE A 54 -5.39 14.46 -4.60
CA PHE A 54 -6.70 14.10 -5.15
C PHE A 54 -7.46 13.05 -4.33
N ILE A 55 -6.81 12.35 -3.41
CA ILE A 55 -7.43 11.37 -2.49
C ILE A 55 -6.71 11.45 -1.13
N TRP A 56 -7.48 11.29 -0.05
CA TRP A 56 -6.97 11.08 1.30
C TRP A 56 -7.10 9.60 1.72
N SER A 57 -5.98 8.90 1.94
CA SER A 57 -5.97 7.59 2.62
C SER A 57 -5.80 7.82 4.12
N VAL A 58 -6.69 7.21 4.93
CA VAL A 58 -6.52 7.21 6.38
C VAL A 58 -5.55 6.13 6.87
N GLY A 59 -5.17 5.18 6.00
CA GLY A 59 -4.00 4.33 6.21
C GLY A 59 -3.96 3.03 5.41
N ASN A 60 -2.88 2.25 5.62
CA ASN A 60 -2.48 1.08 4.83
C ASN A 60 -2.53 -0.23 5.62
N GLU A 61 -3.21 -1.25 5.10
CA GLU A 61 -3.17 -2.63 5.63
C GLU A 61 -3.47 -2.70 7.14
N ILE A 62 -4.45 -1.93 7.59
CA ILE A 62 -4.80 -1.85 9.01
C ILE A 62 -5.69 -3.04 9.36
N GLY A 63 -5.07 -4.16 9.74
CA GLY A 63 -5.75 -5.43 10.00
C GLY A 63 -6.91 -5.32 11.01
N ASP A 64 -6.71 -4.61 12.12
CA ASP A 64 -7.75 -4.41 13.14
C ASP A 64 -8.97 -3.67 12.57
N VAL A 65 -8.75 -2.71 11.67
CA VAL A 65 -9.84 -2.01 11.00
C VAL A 65 -10.54 -2.92 10.00
N GLN A 66 -9.79 -3.60 9.14
CA GLN A 66 -10.32 -4.49 8.11
C GLN A 66 -11.20 -5.61 8.71
N TRP A 67 -10.81 -6.13 9.87
CA TRP A 67 -11.52 -7.21 10.57
C TRP A 67 -12.41 -6.76 11.72
N ASN A 68 -12.56 -5.44 11.91
CA ASN A 68 -13.28 -4.85 13.04
C ASN A 68 -12.88 -5.40 14.42
N ILE A 69 -11.59 -5.63 14.61
CA ILE A 69 -10.97 -6.01 15.88
C ILE A 69 -10.62 -4.73 16.64
N ASP A 70 -10.66 -4.78 17.96
CA ASP A 70 -10.29 -3.66 18.84
C ASP A 70 -10.95 -2.32 18.43
N SER A 71 -12.27 -2.38 18.19
CA SER A 71 -13.06 -1.22 17.77
C SER A 71 -12.58 -0.59 16.46
N GLY A 72 -12.04 -1.40 15.54
CA GLY A 72 -11.52 -0.97 14.24
C GLY A 72 -12.48 -0.10 13.42
N PHE A 73 -13.77 -0.42 13.37
CA PHE A 73 -14.75 0.43 12.65
C PHE A 73 -14.96 1.78 13.31
N TYR A 74 -14.98 1.83 14.63
CA TYR A 74 -15.02 3.11 15.36
C TYR A 74 -13.77 3.95 15.07
N LYS A 75 -12.58 3.33 15.09
CA LYS A 75 -11.32 4.01 14.74
C LYS A 75 -11.35 4.55 13.31
N LEU A 76 -11.78 3.74 12.34
CA LEU A 76 -11.94 4.14 10.94
C LEU A 76 -12.91 5.31 10.77
N GLN A 77 -14.12 5.20 11.32
CA GLN A 77 -15.13 6.25 11.23
C GLN A 77 -14.66 7.55 11.90
N THR A 78 -13.91 7.47 13.00
CA THR A 78 -13.33 8.62 13.69
C THR A 78 -12.33 9.35 12.80
N MET A 79 -11.42 8.60 12.16
CA MET A 79 -10.43 9.16 11.23
C MET A 79 -11.10 9.82 10.02
N LEU A 80 -12.02 9.12 9.38
CA LEU A 80 -12.78 9.64 8.23
C LEU A 80 -13.62 10.87 8.57
N LYS A 81 -14.23 10.90 9.76
CA LYS A 81 -14.96 12.07 10.26
C LYS A 81 -14.06 13.31 10.28
N PHE A 82 -12.87 13.20 10.85
CA PHE A 82 -11.95 14.34 10.93
C PHE A 82 -11.40 14.75 9.57
N VAL A 83 -11.15 13.81 8.65
CA VAL A 83 -10.77 14.16 7.27
C VAL A 83 -11.87 15.00 6.63
N LYS A 84 -13.13 14.51 6.68
CA LYS A 84 -14.30 15.21 6.11
C LYS A 84 -14.56 16.57 6.78
N GLU A 85 -14.24 16.71 8.07
CA GLU A 85 -14.35 17.98 8.79
C GLU A 85 -13.33 19.03 8.30
N PHE A 86 -12.08 18.63 8.05
CA PHE A 86 -11.02 19.56 7.65
C PHE A 86 -10.89 19.77 6.13
N ASP A 87 -11.33 18.80 5.33
CA ASP A 87 -11.44 18.89 3.87
C ASP A 87 -12.56 17.98 3.32
N PRO A 88 -13.77 18.52 3.07
CA PRO A 88 -14.86 17.76 2.44
C PRO A 88 -14.77 17.72 0.90
N THR A 89 -13.73 18.31 0.28
CA THR A 89 -13.69 18.52 -1.18
C THR A 89 -13.06 17.36 -1.95
N ARG A 90 -12.44 16.42 -1.25
CA ARG A 90 -11.74 15.27 -1.83
C ARG A 90 -12.27 13.95 -1.29
N PRO A 91 -12.26 12.89 -2.10
CA PRO A 91 -12.63 11.56 -1.67
C PRO A 91 -11.65 10.98 -0.64
N THR A 92 -12.18 10.09 0.18
CA THR A 92 -11.48 9.38 1.25
C THR A 92 -11.46 7.88 1.00
N THR A 93 -10.46 7.19 1.56
CA THR A 93 -10.34 5.73 1.48
C THR A 93 -9.52 5.15 2.63
N LEU A 94 -9.55 3.83 2.77
CA LEU A 94 -8.62 3.01 3.53
C LEU A 94 -8.02 2.02 2.54
N VAL A 95 -6.69 1.88 2.55
CA VAL A 95 -6.00 0.91 1.71
C VAL A 95 -6.00 -0.47 2.39
N CYS A 96 -6.45 -1.49 1.65
CA CYS A 96 -6.74 -2.82 2.19
C CYS A 96 -5.98 -3.95 1.48
N ASP A 97 -5.52 -4.95 2.23
CA ASP A 97 -4.78 -6.12 1.71
C ASP A 97 -5.47 -7.46 2.00
N SER A 98 -6.60 -7.46 2.72
CA SER A 98 -7.39 -8.67 3.00
C SER A 98 -8.61 -8.75 2.08
N TYR A 99 -8.64 -9.79 1.22
CA TYR A 99 -9.75 -10.05 0.30
C TYR A 99 -11.06 -10.31 1.06
N GLU A 100 -11.02 -11.20 2.05
CA GLU A 100 -12.21 -11.61 2.82
C GLU A 100 -12.76 -10.50 3.69
N SER A 101 -11.94 -9.52 4.09
CA SER A 101 -12.38 -8.38 4.91
C SER A 101 -13.51 -7.57 4.25
N ALA A 102 -13.60 -7.59 2.91
CA ALA A 102 -14.66 -6.94 2.16
C ALA A 102 -16.06 -7.43 2.56
N GLN A 103 -16.22 -8.64 3.08
CA GLN A 103 -17.50 -9.16 3.58
C GLN A 103 -18.07 -8.33 4.74
N LEU A 104 -17.20 -7.67 5.52
CA LEU A 104 -17.62 -6.81 6.63
C LEU A 104 -18.00 -5.40 6.17
N ARG A 105 -17.90 -5.10 4.87
CA ARG A 105 -18.35 -3.86 4.24
C ARG A 105 -17.79 -2.58 4.87
N HIS A 106 -16.54 -2.62 5.36
CA HIS A 106 -15.85 -1.43 5.87
C HIS A 106 -15.76 -0.31 4.81
N PHE A 107 -15.80 -0.67 3.54
CA PHE A 107 -15.92 0.27 2.42
C PHE A 107 -17.20 1.09 2.41
N ASP A 108 -18.24 0.77 3.17
CA ASP A 108 -19.42 1.62 3.27
C ASP A 108 -19.12 2.98 3.95
N PHE A 109 -17.99 3.11 4.66
CA PHE A 109 -17.63 4.34 5.38
C PHE A 109 -16.87 5.38 4.53
N TYR A 110 -16.25 4.95 3.43
CA TYR A 110 -15.36 5.78 2.59
C TYR A 110 -15.72 5.71 1.10
N ASP A 111 -15.06 6.53 0.27
CA ASP A 111 -15.57 6.91 -1.05
C ASP A 111 -15.02 6.06 -2.19
N ILE A 112 -13.82 5.50 -2.05
CA ILE A 112 -13.12 4.76 -3.13
C ILE A 112 -12.69 3.38 -2.64
N HIS A 113 -12.82 2.39 -3.51
CA HIS A 113 -12.23 1.09 -3.27
C HIS A 113 -10.72 1.09 -3.53
N SER A 114 -9.89 0.90 -2.50
CA SER A 114 -8.42 0.85 -2.63
C SER A 114 -7.87 -0.45 -2.04
N TRP A 115 -7.29 -1.31 -2.88
CA TRP A 115 -6.74 -2.60 -2.44
C TRP A 115 -5.34 -2.88 -2.98
N ASN A 116 -4.53 -3.51 -2.14
CA ASN A 116 -3.17 -3.96 -2.41
C ASN A 116 -3.18 -5.38 -2.99
N TYR A 117 -2.47 -5.54 -4.11
CA TYR A 117 -2.08 -6.79 -4.76
C TYR A 117 -3.23 -7.75 -5.14
N GLY A 118 -2.92 -8.75 -5.96
CA GLY A 118 -3.70 -9.99 -6.14
C GLY A 118 -5.15 -9.83 -6.59
N ARG A 119 -5.50 -8.67 -7.17
CA ARG A 119 -6.88 -8.28 -7.50
C ARG A 119 -7.82 -8.47 -6.29
N ARG A 120 -7.36 -8.13 -5.09
CA ARG A 120 -8.13 -8.33 -3.84
C ARG A 120 -9.37 -7.44 -3.72
N TYR A 121 -9.46 -6.37 -4.52
CA TYR A 121 -10.67 -5.54 -4.62
C TYR A 121 -11.90 -6.28 -5.16
N ARG A 122 -11.74 -7.45 -5.82
CA ARG A 122 -12.83 -8.09 -6.59
C ARG A 122 -14.11 -8.30 -5.78
N LEU A 123 -14.00 -8.78 -4.54
CA LEU A 123 -15.18 -8.98 -3.69
C LEU A 123 -15.85 -7.66 -3.31
N ALA A 124 -15.07 -6.64 -2.96
CA ALA A 124 -15.61 -5.31 -2.65
C ALA A 124 -16.32 -4.69 -3.87
N ARG A 125 -15.76 -4.90 -5.07
CA ARG A 125 -16.35 -4.49 -6.35
C ARG A 125 -17.65 -5.23 -6.66
N GLU A 126 -17.72 -6.54 -6.42
CA GLU A 126 -18.94 -7.33 -6.57
C GLU A 126 -20.04 -6.86 -5.61
N LEU A 127 -19.67 -6.55 -4.37
CA LEU A 127 -20.59 -6.10 -3.32
C LEU A 127 -21.05 -4.64 -3.45
N GLU A 128 -20.27 -3.79 -4.13
CA GLU A 128 -20.60 -2.40 -4.43
C GLU A 128 -20.03 -1.98 -5.81
N PRO A 129 -20.74 -2.31 -6.92
CA PRO A 129 -20.25 -2.14 -8.29
C PRO A 129 -20.34 -0.71 -8.82
N ASN A 130 -20.82 0.26 -8.05
CA ASN A 130 -20.83 1.66 -8.49
C ASN A 130 -19.64 2.46 -7.95
N LYS A 131 -18.92 1.92 -6.96
CA LYS A 131 -17.76 2.58 -6.37
C LYS A 131 -16.51 2.35 -7.21
N SER A 132 -15.75 3.42 -7.43
CA SER A 132 -14.49 3.39 -8.19
C SER A 132 -13.47 2.49 -7.52
N VAL A 133 -12.60 1.86 -8.32
CA VAL A 133 -11.52 0.99 -7.85
C VAL A 133 -10.17 1.60 -8.21
N ILE A 134 -9.24 1.60 -7.27
CA ILE A 134 -7.82 1.88 -7.45
C ILE A 134 -7.03 0.70 -6.90
N ILE A 135 -6.00 0.28 -7.61
CA ILE A 135 -5.00 -0.65 -7.07
C ILE A 135 -3.96 0.21 -6.33
N SER A 136 -3.98 0.16 -5.01
CA SER A 136 -3.19 1.07 -4.16
C SER A 136 -1.75 0.63 -3.96
N GLU A 137 -1.48 -0.67 -4.08
CA GLU A 137 -0.16 -1.25 -4.24
C GLU A 137 -0.24 -2.40 -5.23
N SER A 138 0.69 -2.44 -6.18
CA SER A 138 0.75 -3.45 -7.24
C SER A 138 2.19 -3.87 -7.53
N ALA A 139 2.35 -4.97 -8.26
CA ALA A 139 3.60 -5.58 -8.67
C ALA A 139 4.49 -6.03 -7.50
N SER A 140 5.20 -5.12 -6.82
CA SER A 140 6.32 -5.49 -5.95
C SER A 140 7.35 -6.40 -6.66
N THR A 141 7.47 -6.28 -7.98
CA THR A 141 8.46 -7.00 -8.79
C THR A 141 9.87 -6.54 -8.37
N LEU A 142 10.76 -7.51 -8.16
CA LEU A 142 12.08 -7.27 -7.59
C LEU A 142 13.13 -7.39 -8.68
N SER A 143 14.08 -6.46 -8.71
CA SER A 143 15.22 -6.50 -9.61
C SER A 143 16.43 -5.79 -9.01
N THR A 144 17.62 -6.21 -9.43
CA THR A 144 18.87 -5.47 -9.25
C THR A 144 19.22 -4.81 -10.57
N ARG A 145 19.66 -3.55 -10.55
CA ARG A 145 20.08 -2.84 -11.77
C ARG A 145 21.28 -3.51 -12.47
N GLY A 146 21.06 -4.05 -13.67
CA GLY A 146 22.12 -4.55 -14.54
C GLY A 146 22.67 -5.93 -14.17
N PHE A 147 21.90 -6.70 -13.41
CA PHE A 147 22.21 -8.09 -13.07
C PHE A 147 21.33 -9.05 -13.87
N TYR A 148 21.94 -10.03 -14.52
CA TYR A 148 21.23 -10.98 -15.37
C TYR A 148 21.68 -12.38 -15.01
N GLU A 149 20.74 -13.21 -14.55
CA GLU A 149 21.00 -14.56 -14.10
C GLU A 149 20.24 -15.60 -14.93
N PHE A 150 20.91 -16.72 -15.21
CA PHE A 150 20.34 -17.88 -15.90
C PHE A 150 20.57 -19.15 -15.05
N PRO A 151 19.66 -20.15 -15.12
CA PRO A 151 18.43 -20.17 -15.93
C PRO A 151 17.38 -19.16 -15.44
N LEU A 152 16.43 -18.83 -16.31
CA LEU A 152 15.27 -18.02 -15.90
C LEU A 152 14.45 -18.81 -14.86
N PRO A 153 13.80 -18.12 -13.90
CA PRO A 153 13.01 -18.79 -12.88
C PRO A 153 11.82 -19.53 -13.50
N GLU A 154 11.43 -20.67 -12.91
CA GLU A 154 10.19 -21.36 -13.30
C GLU A 154 8.98 -20.73 -12.61
N GLN A 155 9.16 -20.21 -11.39
CA GLN A 155 8.19 -19.48 -10.61
C GLN A 155 8.73 -18.11 -10.18
N LYS A 156 7.86 -17.10 -10.06
CA LYS A 156 8.25 -15.74 -9.65
C LYS A 156 8.98 -15.65 -8.29
N THR A 157 8.82 -16.67 -7.45
CA THR A 157 9.43 -16.78 -6.13
C THR A 157 10.72 -17.59 -6.09
N ASP A 158 11.24 -18.04 -7.25
CA ASP A 158 12.48 -18.82 -7.35
C ASP A 158 13.71 -17.92 -7.20
N PHE A 159 13.91 -17.37 -6.00
CA PHE A 159 15.05 -16.51 -5.68
C PHE A 159 16.33 -17.32 -5.42
N THR A 160 17.46 -16.84 -5.94
CA THR A 160 18.77 -17.51 -5.79
C THR A 160 19.58 -16.95 -4.63
N LYS A 161 20.70 -17.62 -4.29
CA LYS A 161 21.65 -17.16 -3.27
C LYS A 161 22.66 -16.12 -3.78
N SER A 162 22.44 -15.53 -4.95
CA SER A 162 23.29 -14.48 -5.51
C SER A 162 23.20 -13.17 -4.71
N LEU A 163 22.15 -13.01 -3.90
CA LEU A 163 21.81 -11.78 -3.16
C LEU A 163 21.54 -10.60 -4.10
N GLN A 164 21.18 -10.91 -5.34
CA GLN A 164 20.81 -9.99 -6.41
C GLN A 164 19.62 -10.61 -7.15
N VAL A 165 18.73 -9.78 -7.68
CA VAL A 165 17.56 -10.28 -8.43
C VAL A 165 17.71 -9.92 -9.90
N SER A 166 17.41 -10.86 -10.79
CA SER A 166 17.61 -10.69 -12.23
C SER A 166 16.75 -9.54 -12.78
N SER A 167 17.31 -8.66 -13.63
CA SER A 167 16.59 -7.55 -14.29
C SER A 167 15.70 -7.98 -15.47
N TYR A 168 15.26 -9.24 -15.52
CA TYR A 168 14.30 -9.73 -16.53
C TYR A 168 12.84 -9.63 -16.06
N ASP A 169 12.61 -9.04 -14.88
CA ASP A 169 11.28 -8.80 -14.31
C ASP A 169 10.41 -10.07 -14.17
N PHE A 170 11.06 -11.20 -13.89
CA PHE A 170 10.41 -12.49 -13.62
C PHE A 170 10.39 -12.87 -12.14
N HIS A 171 10.70 -11.94 -11.25
CA HIS A 171 10.79 -12.19 -9.82
C HIS A 171 9.88 -11.25 -9.03
N ALA A 172 9.03 -11.82 -8.18
CA ALA A 172 8.15 -11.07 -7.29
C ALA A 172 7.89 -11.89 -6.01
N PRO A 173 7.67 -11.25 -4.86
CA PRO A 173 7.37 -11.95 -3.62
C PRO A 173 6.04 -12.70 -3.73
N GLU A 174 5.79 -13.64 -2.80
CA GLU A 174 4.64 -14.54 -2.87
C GLU A 174 3.31 -13.77 -2.93
N TRP A 175 3.17 -12.71 -2.14
CA TRP A 175 1.94 -11.94 -1.98
C TRP A 175 1.57 -11.00 -3.13
N ALA A 176 2.50 -10.77 -4.07
CA ALA A 176 2.36 -9.78 -5.13
C ALA A 176 2.42 -10.43 -6.52
N GLU A 177 2.68 -9.68 -7.58
CA GLU A 177 2.62 -10.17 -8.97
C GLU A 177 3.73 -9.58 -9.85
N LEU A 178 3.85 -10.08 -11.07
CA LEU A 178 4.74 -9.45 -12.04
C LEU A 178 4.06 -8.19 -12.59
N ALA A 179 4.83 -7.11 -12.82
CA ALA A 179 4.29 -5.87 -13.36
C ALA A 179 3.48 -6.06 -14.66
N ASP A 180 3.93 -6.97 -15.53
CA ASP A 180 3.22 -7.31 -16.77
C ASP A 180 1.83 -7.92 -16.50
N ASP A 181 1.68 -8.72 -15.44
CA ASP A 181 0.39 -9.33 -15.09
C ASP A 181 -0.62 -8.26 -14.65
N ASP A 182 -0.21 -7.33 -13.79
CA ASP A 182 -1.06 -6.20 -13.36
C ASP A 182 -1.49 -5.32 -14.53
N PHE A 183 -0.55 -5.00 -15.41
CA PHE A 183 -0.83 -4.21 -16.60
C PHE A 183 -1.86 -4.91 -17.51
N MET A 184 -1.70 -6.22 -17.71
CA MET A 184 -2.65 -7.02 -18.48
C MET A 184 -4.04 -7.10 -17.83
N TRP A 185 -4.12 -7.20 -16.50
CA TRP A 185 -5.39 -7.25 -15.79
C TRP A 185 -6.14 -5.92 -15.88
N GLN A 186 -5.46 -4.79 -15.70
CA GLN A 186 -6.07 -3.47 -15.86
C GLN A 186 -6.60 -3.23 -17.27
N GLN A 187 -5.90 -3.72 -18.30
CA GLN A 187 -6.41 -3.65 -19.68
C GLN A 187 -7.74 -4.42 -19.86
N GLN A 188 -7.97 -5.48 -19.08
CA GLN A 188 -9.19 -6.30 -19.13
C GLN A 188 -10.30 -5.75 -18.23
N GLU A 189 -9.98 -4.84 -17.30
CA GLU A 189 -10.86 -4.37 -16.23
C GLU A 189 -10.99 -2.84 -16.27
N PRO A 190 -11.76 -2.29 -17.23
CA PRO A 190 -11.79 -0.85 -17.51
C PRO A 190 -12.43 0.01 -16.40
N TYR A 191 -12.93 -0.62 -15.33
CA TYR A 191 -13.46 0.06 -14.15
C TYR A 191 -12.37 0.42 -13.12
N ILE A 192 -11.15 -0.08 -13.31
CA ILE A 192 -9.99 0.29 -12.49
C ILE A 192 -9.48 1.64 -12.97
N ALA A 193 -9.38 2.61 -12.06
CA ALA A 193 -8.94 3.96 -12.37
C ALA A 193 -7.43 4.06 -12.61
N GLY A 194 -6.66 3.10 -12.07
CA GLY A 194 -5.22 2.98 -12.23
C GLY A 194 -4.59 2.22 -11.08
N GLU A 195 -3.26 2.26 -11.02
CA GLU A 195 -2.45 1.60 -10.01
C GLU A 195 -1.33 2.49 -9.43
N PHE A 196 -0.81 2.07 -8.29
CA PHE A 196 0.42 2.59 -7.68
C PHE A 196 1.38 1.42 -7.47
N ILE A 197 2.41 1.31 -8.32
CA ILE A 197 3.40 0.24 -8.23
C ILE A 197 4.23 0.35 -6.95
N TRP A 198 4.49 -0.78 -6.30
CA TRP A 198 5.48 -0.88 -5.21
C TRP A 198 6.83 -1.29 -5.80
N THR A 199 7.85 -0.43 -5.93
CA THR A 199 7.84 1.03 -5.75
C THR A 199 8.45 1.72 -6.97
N GLY A 200 8.25 3.03 -7.09
CA GLY A 200 8.90 3.82 -8.14
C GLY A 200 10.42 4.00 -7.95
N PHE A 201 10.90 3.99 -6.71
CA PHE A 201 12.31 4.14 -6.35
C PHE A 201 12.64 3.22 -5.18
N ASP A 202 13.78 2.53 -5.25
CA ASP A 202 14.32 1.79 -4.11
C ASP A 202 14.43 2.67 -2.85
N TYR A 203 14.23 2.05 -1.69
CA TYR A 203 14.39 2.66 -0.38
C TYR A 203 15.26 1.79 0.53
N LEU A 204 15.68 2.35 1.67
CA LEU A 204 16.49 1.64 2.65
C LEU A 204 15.59 0.78 3.55
N GLY A 205 16.03 -0.45 3.84
CA GLY A 205 15.24 -1.42 4.62
C GLY A 205 14.50 -2.40 3.72
N GLU A 206 13.59 -3.17 4.32
CA GLU A 206 12.72 -4.14 3.64
C GLU A 206 13.36 -4.88 2.45
N PRO A 207 14.49 -5.58 2.65
CA PRO A 207 15.28 -6.08 1.53
C PRO A 207 14.71 -7.40 1.00
N ALA A 208 13.41 -7.48 0.74
CA ALA A 208 12.79 -8.65 0.14
C ALA A 208 13.51 -9.02 -1.17
N PRO A 209 13.73 -10.32 -1.46
CA PRO A 209 13.40 -11.49 -0.64
C PRO A 209 14.44 -11.74 0.48
N TYR A 210 15.60 -11.08 0.42
CA TYR A 210 16.80 -11.29 1.23
C TYR A 210 16.71 -10.67 2.63
N THR A 211 15.62 -10.93 3.34
CA THR A 211 15.45 -10.52 4.73
C THR A 211 16.52 -11.16 5.63
N ASN A 212 16.73 -10.57 6.81
CA ASN A 212 17.63 -11.15 7.82
C ASN A 212 17.25 -12.60 8.18
N GLN A 213 15.95 -12.94 8.13
CA GLN A 213 15.48 -14.29 8.35
C GLN A 213 15.89 -15.21 7.19
N TRP A 214 15.62 -14.81 5.95
CA TRP A 214 15.97 -15.58 4.76
C TRP A 214 17.48 -15.87 4.69
N VAL A 215 18.32 -14.87 4.99
CA VAL A 215 19.79 -14.97 5.02
C VAL A 215 20.22 -16.07 6.00
N LYS A 216 19.68 -16.06 7.22
CA LYS A 216 19.97 -17.05 8.26
C LYS A 216 19.53 -18.45 7.86
N GLU A 217 18.31 -18.59 7.34
CA GLU A 217 17.75 -19.87 6.87
C GLU A 217 18.56 -20.46 5.70
N ASN A 218 19.22 -19.61 4.91
CA ASN A 218 20.04 -20.02 3.78
C ASN A 218 21.54 -20.20 4.09
N GLY A 219 21.94 -20.06 5.35
CA GLY A 219 23.31 -20.28 5.83
C GLY A 219 24.29 -19.14 5.50
N LEU A 220 23.77 -17.95 5.24
CA LEU A 220 24.54 -16.74 4.97
C LEU A 220 24.69 -15.90 6.26
N THR A 221 25.67 -15.03 6.31
CA THR A 221 25.94 -14.14 7.45
C THR A 221 25.21 -12.80 7.31
N ASP A 222 24.94 -12.14 8.43
CA ASP A 222 24.35 -10.78 8.44
C ASP A 222 25.22 -9.73 7.69
N LYS A 223 26.52 -10.04 7.46
CA LYS A 223 27.41 -9.21 6.63
C LYS A 223 27.13 -9.38 5.14
N GLU A 224 26.66 -10.55 4.74
CA GLU A 224 26.26 -10.90 3.37
C GLU A 224 24.80 -10.52 3.10
N ALA A 225 23.99 -10.26 4.13
CA ALA A 225 22.64 -9.74 3.93
C ALA A 225 22.66 -8.50 3.04
N SER A 226 21.84 -8.52 1.98
CA SER A 226 21.66 -7.35 1.14
C SER A 226 21.17 -6.18 1.99
N ARG A 227 21.82 -5.02 1.85
CA ARG A 227 21.51 -3.83 2.64
C ARG A 227 20.48 -2.92 1.94
N SER A 228 20.24 -3.18 0.66
CA SER A 228 19.32 -2.46 -0.22
C SER A 228 19.35 -3.19 -1.58
N SER A 229 18.23 -3.21 -2.30
CA SER A 229 18.08 -3.74 -3.67
C SER A 229 18.90 -3.00 -4.75
N TYR A 230 19.75 -2.04 -4.38
CA TYR A 230 20.54 -1.26 -5.33
C TYR A 230 21.66 -2.03 -6.05
#